data_AF-A0A0F9KWS1-F1
#
_entry.id   AF-A0A0F9KWS1-F1
#
_cell.length_a   1.000
_cell.length_b   1.000
_cell.length_c   1.000
_cell.angle_alpha   90.00
_cell.angle_beta   90.00
_cell.angle_gamma   90.00
#
_symmetry.space_group_name_H-M   'P 1'
#
loop_
_entity.id
_entity.type
_entity.pdbx_description
1 polymer ?
#
loop_
_entity_poly.entity_id
_entity_poly.type
_entity_poly.pdbx_seq_one_letter_code
_entity_poly.pdbx_strand_id
1 'polypeptide(L)'
;MVSPYATVQKIAAEPGGTATVIPVTNSLERLNKEVKRRADVVGIFPNEGSITRLIGAVLLEANDEWQTQNRYMQTEPMAELMATGSKPETIRISTAVA
;
A
#
# COMPACT_ATOMS: atom_id res chain seq x y z
N MET A 1 28.19 4.89 -6.33
CA MET A 1 27.40 5.40 -7.49
C MET A 1 26.38 4.32 -7.85
N VAL A 2 25.17 4.33 -7.25
CA VAL A 2 24.16 3.28 -7.52
C VAL A 2 23.33 3.68 -8.73
N SER A 3 23.25 2.79 -9.71
CA SER A 3 22.83 3.02 -11.11
C SER A 3 21.34 3.39 -11.26
N PRO A 4 20.98 4.38 -12.11
CA PRO A 4 19.60 4.85 -12.27
C PRO A 4 18.71 4.04 -13.26
N TYR A 5 19.11 2.84 -13.68
CA TYR A 5 18.34 2.05 -14.65
C TYR A 5 18.38 0.55 -14.34
N ALA A 6 17.45 0.06 -13.52
CA ALA A 6 17.03 -1.33 -13.64
C ALA A 6 15.77 -1.33 -14.49
N THR A 7 15.92 -1.57 -15.79
CA THR A 7 14.81 -1.88 -16.69
C THR A 7 14.00 -3.01 -16.07
N VAL A 8 12.80 -2.70 -15.59
CA VAL A 8 11.87 -3.70 -15.09
C VAL A 8 11.63 -4.69 -16.22
N GLN A 9 12.18 -5.90 -16.12
CA GLN A 9 11.78 -6.97 -17.01
C GLN A 9 10.28 -7.15 -16.81
N LYS A 10 9.50 -6.89 -17.85
CA LYS A 10 8.10 -7.31 -17.92
C LYS A 10 8.12 -8.84 -17.83
N ILE A 11 7.98 -9.36 -16.61
CA ILE A 11 7.56 -10.75 -16.41
C ILE A 11 6.22 -10.82 -17.12
N ALA A 12 6.14 -11.63 -18.17
CA ALA A 12 4.93 -11.80 -18.95
C ALA A 12 3.79 -12.12 -17.99
N ALA A 13 2.84 -11.20 -17.87
CA ALA A 13 1.66 -11.40 -17.05
C ALA A 13 0.85 -12.53 -17.70
N GLU A 14 0.83 -13.69 -17.05
CA GLU A 14 -0.10 -14.76 -17.38
C GLU A 14 -1.54 -14.22 -17.25
N PRO A 15 -2.46 -14.57 -18.17
CA PRO A 15 -3.85 -14.14 -18.06
C PRO A 15 -4.48 -14.76 -16.81
N GLY A 16 -4.63 -13.96 -15.74
CA GLY A 16 -5.11 -14.40 -14.43
C GLY A 16 -4.14 -14.18 -13.27
N GLY A 17 -2.91 -13.69 -13.53
CA GLY A 17 -1.96 -13.33 -12.49
C GLY A 17 -2.19 -11.92 -11.93
N THR A 18 -2.16 -11.77 -10.61
CA THR A 18 -2.28 -10.49 -9.88
C THR A 18 -1.12 -9.50 -10.14
N ALA A 19 -0.14 -9.87 -10.99
CA ALA A 19 1.08 -9.13 -11.27
C ALA A 19 0.83 -7.76 -11.94
N THR A 20 -0.34 -7.54 -12.56
CA THR A 20 -0.64 -6.28 -13.25
C THR A 20 -1.10 -5.15 -12.31
N VAL A 21 -1.51 -5.44 -11.07
CA VAL A 21 -2.29 -4.45 -10.28
C VAL A 21 -1.47 -3.67 -9.24
N ILE A 22 -0.19 -4.00 -8.99
CA ILE A 22 0.58 -3.27 -7.96
C ILE A 22 1.97 -2.89 -8.48
N PRO A 23 2.22 -1.63 -8.86
CA PRO A 23 3.58 -1.13 -9.01
C PRO A 23 4.18 -0.98 -7.60
N VAL A 24 4.70 -2.10 -7.06
CA VAL A 24 5.34 -2.19 -5.73
C VAL A 24 6.52 -1.20 -5.61
N THR A 25 7.04 -0.72 -6.74
CA THR A 25 8.11 0.26 -6.83
C THR A 25 7.69 1.67 -6.38
N ASN A 26 6.44 2.11 -6.56
CA ASN A 26 6.05 3.49 -6.26
C ASN A 26 6.04 3.80 -4.75
N SER A 27 5.43 2.95 -3.93
CA SER A 27 5.28 3.22 -2.49
C SER A 27 6.61 3.16 -1.74
N LEU A 28 7.46 2.18 -2.06
CA LEU A 28 8.76 2.04 -1.43
C LEU A 28 9.73 3.16 -1.84
N GLU A 29 9.70 3.60 -3.10
CA GLU A 29 10.49 4.74 -3.57
C GLU A 29 10.07 6.04 -2.87
N ARG A 30 8.75 6.30 -2.73
CA ARG A 30 8.23 7.46 -2.00
C ARG A 30 8.69 7.45 -0.54
N LEU A 31 8.57 6.31 0.13
CA LEU A 31 8.98 6.14 1.52
C LEU A 31 10.49 6.39 1.68
N ASN A 32 11.32 5.79 0.82
CA ASN A 32 12.78 5.98 0.85
C ASN A 32 13.19 7.43 0.57
N LYS A 33 12.48 8.13 -0.33
CA LYS A 33 12.72 9.55 -0.59
C LYS A 33 12.41 10.40 0.64
N GLU A 34 11.34 10.07 1.37
CA GLU A 34 10.94 10.80 2.56
C GLU A 34 11.90 10.58 3.74
N VAL A 35 12.35 9.33 3.95
CA VAL A 35 13.39 9.02 4.94
C VAL A 35 14.67 9.82 4.65
N LYS A 36 15.12 9.86 3.39
CA LYS A 36 16.29 10.65 2.98
C LYS A 36 16.08 12.14 3.24
N ARG A 37 14.95 12.72 2.80
CA ARG A 37 14.63 14.14 2.99
C ARG A 37 14.67 14.57 4.46
N ARG A 38 14.17 13.74 5.39
CA ARG A 38 14.20 14.06 6.82
C ARG A 38 15.56 13.80 7.47
N ALA A 39 16.27 12.77 7.01
CA ALA A 39 17.65 12.53 7.46
C ALA A 39 18.58 13.68 7.05
N ASP A 40 18.38 14.28 5.87
CA ASP A 40 19.15 15.42 5.38
C ASP A 40 19.01 16.66 6.29
N VAL A 41 17.85 16.84 6.94
CA VAL A 41 17.62 17.94 7.91
C VAL A 41 18.37 17.68 9.22
N VAL A 42 18.47 16.43 9.66
CA VAL A 42 19.19 16.07 10.89
C VAL A 42 20.71 16.12 10.69
N GLY A 43 21.19 15.74 9.49
CA GLY A 43 22.61 15.74 9.16
C GLY A 43 23.37 14.60 9.84
N ILE A 44 23.74 14.78 11.11
CA ILE A 44 24.51 13.80 11.90
C ILE A 44 23.68 13.31 13.07
N PHE A 45 23.57 11.98 13.22
CA PHE A 45 22.84 11.35 14.31
C PHE A 45 23.78 11.07 15.50
N PRO A 46 23.33 11.32 16.75
CA PRO A 46 24.15 11.12 17.95
C PRO A 46 24.32 9.64 18.36
N ASN A 47 23.44 8.75 17.87
CA ASN A 47 23.51 7.30 18.05
C ASN A 47 22.56 6.58 17.08
N GLU A 48 22.71 5.27 16.95
CA GLU A 48 21.86 4.43 16.09
C GLU A 48 20.38 4.48 16.50
N GLY A 49 20.08 4.50 17.80
CA GLY A 49 18.69 4.58 18.27
C GLY A 49 17.98 5.87 17.81
N SER A 50 18.71 6.94 17.52
CA SER A 50 18.13 8.20 17.06
C SER A 50 17.67 8.12 15.60
N ILE A 51 18.42 7.43 14.73
CA ILE A 51 18.01 7.19 13.34
C ILE A 51 16.87 6.17 13.27
N THR A 52 16.89 5.12 14.11
CA THR A 52 15.78 4.16 14.18
C THR A 52 14.47 4.83 14.56
N ARG A 53 14.50 5.80 15.49
CA ARG A 53 13.31 6.58 15.87
C ARG A 53 12.79 7.44 14.73
N LEU A 54 13.67 8.08 13.96
CA LEU A 54 13.25 8.86 12.78
C LEU A 54 12.58 7.97 11.74
N ILE A 55 13.21 6.85 11.39
CA ILE A 55 12.65 5.91 10.41
C ILE A 55 11.33 5.35 10.92
N GLY A 56 11.27 4.97 12.20
CA GLY A 56 10.04 4.51 12.85
C GLY A 56 8.91 5.53 12.78
N ALA A 57 9.19 6.81 13.04
CA ALA A 57 8.20 7.88 12.93
C ALA A 57 7.67 8.03 11.48
N VAL A 58 8.56 8.01 10.48
CA VAL A 58 8.16 8.08 9.06
C VAL A 58 7.30 6.89 8.65
N LEU A 59 7.61 5.69 9.14
CA LEU A 59 6.83 4.49 8.87
C LEU A 59 5.45 4.56 9.52
N LEU A 60 5.35 5.05 10.76
CA LEU A 60 4.06 5.23 11.43
C LEU A 60 3.18 6.24 10.68
N GLU A 61 3.73 7.38 10.27
CA GLU A 61 3.00 8.37 9.49
C GLU A 61 2.49 7.80 8.16
N ALA A 62 3.34 7.04 7.44
CA ALA A 62 2.94 6.40 6.19
C ALA A 62 1.86 5.32 6.42
N ASN A 63 1.94 4.58 7.52
CA ASN A 63 0.92 3.61 7.91
C ASN A 63 -0.42 4.31 8.21
N ASP A 64 -0.41 5.41 8.95
CA ASP A 64 -1.63 6.15 9.30
C ASP A 64 -2.29 6.77 8.06
N GLU A 65 -1.50 7.31 7.13
CA GLU A 65 -1.98 7.79 5.83
C GLU A 65 -2.62 6.64 5.04
N TRP A 66 -1.96 5.48 4.99
CA TRP A 66 -2.48 4.31 4.28
C TRP A 66 -3.81 3.79 4.86
N GLN A 67 -3.91 3.69 6.18
CA GLN A 67 -5.14 3.29 6.90
C GLN A 67 -6.31 4.25 6.65
N THR A 68 -6.01 5.51 6.38
CA THR A 68 -7.01 6.54 6.07
C THR A 68 -7.43 6.50 4.60
N GLN A 69 -6.49 6.33 3.67
CA GLN A 69 -6.74 6.42 2.22
C GLN A 69 -7.23 5.12 1.58
N ASN A 70 -6.84 3.94 2.08
CA ASN A 70 -7.08 2.64 1.41
C ASN A 70 -8.13 1.77 2.11
N ARG A 71 -9.05 2.36 2.87
CA ARG A 71 -10.11 1.60 3.53
C ARG A 71 -11.15 1.17 2.49
N TYR A 72 -10.94 -0.02 1.91
CA TYR A 72 -11.81 -0.62 0.89
C TYR A 72 -13.24 -0.91 1.40
N MET A 73 -13.41 -1.03 2.72
CA MET A 73 -14.71 -1.09 3.39
C MET A 73 -14.75 0.02 4.44
N GLN A 74 -15.09 1.22 3.99
CA GLN A 74 -15.33 2.34 4.89
C GLN A 74 -16.42 1.93 5.90
N THR A 75 -16.21 2.23 7.18
CA THR A 75 -17.13 1.84 8.25
C THR A 75 -18.47 2.53 8.13
N GLU A 76 -18.49 3.79 7.68
CA GLU A 76 -19.73 4.58 7.53
C GLU A 76 -20.66 3.99 6.44
N PRO A 77 -20.21 3.74 5.19
CA PRO A 77 -21.06 3.12 4.17
C PRO A 77 -21.46 1.67 4.51
N MET A 78 -20.59 0.91 5.18
CA MET A 78 -20.95 -0.45 5.64
C MET A 78 -22.02 -0.40 6.72
N ALA A 79 -21.95 0.56 7.66
CA ALA A 79 -22.99 0.77 8.66
C ALA A 79 -24.32 1.18 8.04
N GLU A 80 -24.29 2.03 7.01
CA GLU A 80 -25.48 2.45 6.24
C GLU A 80 -26.14 1.30 5.47
N LEU A 81 -25.32 0.42 4.86
CA LEU A 81 -25.78 -0.80 4.19
C LEU A 81 -26.37 -1.82 5.18
N MET A 82 -25.78 -1.97 6.37
CA MET A 82 -26.28 -2.88 7.40
C MET A 82 -27.57 -2.35 8.07
N ALA A 83 -27.71 -1.02 8.17
CA ALA A 83 -28.93 -0.37 8.65
C ALA A 83 -30.09 -0.48 7.63
N THR A 84 -29.76 -0.44 6.33
CA THR A 84 -30.71 -0.66 5.23
C THR A 84 -30.85 -2.15 4.96
N GLY A 85 -31.56 -2.86 5.85
CA GLY A 85 -31.77 -4.31 5.76
C GLY A 85 -32.53 -4.74 4.49
N SER A 86 -31.87 -4.81 3.34
CA SER A 86 -32.35 -5.54 2.17
C SER A 86 -31.95 -7.01 2.33
N LYS A 87 -32.93 -7.89 2.38
CA LYS A 87 -32.75 -9.36 2.42
C LYS A 87 -31.72 -9.76 1.35
N PRO A 88 -30.68 -10.55 1.68
CA PRO A 88 -29.69 -10.95 0.69
C PRO A 88 -30.37 -11.88 -0.32
N GLU A 89 -30.60 -11.38 -1.52
CA GLU A 89 -31.07 -12.19 -2.64
C GLU A 89 -29.94 -13.16 -2.98
N THR A 90 -30.19 -14.46 -2.78
CA THR A 90 -29.18 -15.50 -2.98
C THR A 90 -28.86 -15.60 -4.47
N ILE A 91 -27.73 -15.03 -4.89
CA ILE A 91 -27.22 -15.15 -6.26
C ILE A 91 -26.83 -16.60 -6.49
N ARG A 92 -27.71 -17.36 -7.16
CA ARG A 92 -27.41 -18.72 -7.61
C ARG A 92 -26.46 -18.64 -8.80
N ILE A 93 -25.20 -18.95 -8.57
CA ILE A 93 -24.24 -19.14 -9.66
C ILE A 93 -24.60 -20.47 -10.33
N SER A 94 -25.25 -20.40 -11.49
CA SER A 94 -25.57 -21.58 -12.30
C SER A 94 -24.30 -22.10 -12.94
N THR A 95 -23.78 -23.23 -12.44
CA THR A 95 -22.71 -23.97 -13.11
C THR A 95 -23.26 -24.60 -14.39
N ALA A 96 -22.94 -24.05 -15.55
CA ALA A 96 -23.07 -24.75 -16.81
C ALA A 96 -21.84 -25.66 -17.00
N VAL A 97 -22.00 -26.95 -16.69
CA VAL A 97 -21.10 -28.00 -17.20
C VAL A 97 -21.70 -28.48 -18.51
N ALA A 98 -20.95 -28.33 -19.60
CA ALA A 98 -21.16 -29.01 -20.88
C ALA A 98 -20.02 -29.99 -21.08
#